data_AF-R7N536-F1
#
_entry.id   AF-R7N536-F1
#
_cell.length_a   1.000
_cell.length_b   1.000
_cell.length_c   1.000
_cell.angle_alpha   90.00
_cell.angle_beta   90.00
_cell.angle_gamma   90.00
#
_symmetry.space_group_name_H-M   'P 1'
#
loop_
_entity.id
_entity.type
_entity.pdbx_description
1 polymer ?
#
loop_
_entity_poly.entity_id
_entity_poly.type
_entity_poly.pdbx_seq_one_letter_code
_entity_poly.pdbx_strand_id
1 'polypeptide(L)'
;MRIKVCLRYAREPELVALRFNPGIYMPGLAKQALQAQITGHEFKIKMQKDVNYVQRSLAFYLVLNEELDREIIQCLHHQCAPATAFIRNTLIRCISGNTDFIYSDIELKKLALNQHRAIVAPNDNSYENNMKSEEDALLAVALGLKGGMD
;
A
#
# COMPACT_ATOMS: atom_id res chain seq x y z
N MET A 1 -7.88 20.50 -2.65
CA MET A 1 -7.67 19.21 -3.37
C MET A 1 -7.42 18.07 -2.38
N ARG A 2 -7.95 16.85 -2.63
CA ARG A 2 -7.71 15.65 -1.80
C ARG A 2 -7.23 14.48 -2.66
N ILE A 3 -6.11 13.88 -2.29
CA ILE A 3 -5.48 12.79 -3.05
C ILE A 3 -5.37 11.55 -2.15
N LYS A 4 -5.92 10.42 -2.60
CA LYS A 4 -5.72 9.12 -1.93
C LYS A 4 -4.40 8.52 -2.38
N VAL A 5 -3.53 8.22 -1.43
CA VAL A 5 -2.24 7.57 -1.69
C VAL A 5 -2.26 6.18 -1.08
N CYS A 6 -2.21 5.16 -1.95
CA CYS A 6 -2.11 3.76 -1.54
C CYS A 6 -0.67 3.29 -1.71
N LEU A 7 -0.09 2.77 -0.63
CA LEU A 7 1.24 2.20 -0.60
C LEU A 7 1.19 0.71 -0.94
N ARG A 8 2.28 0.20 -1.51
CA ARG A 8 2.41 -1.22 -1.84
C ARG A 8 3.65 -1.80 -1.20
N TYR A 9 3.47 -2.72 -0.25
CA TYR A 9 4.58 -3.36 0.45
C TYR A 9 5.61 -3.98 -0.49
N ALA A 10 5.16 -4.69 -1.53
CA ALA A 10 6.04 -5.34 -2.51
C ALA A 10 6.93 -4.38 -3.32
N ARG A 11 6.63 -3.08 -3.34
CA ARG A 11 7.37 -2.08 -4.11
C ARG A 11 8.01 -0.99 -3.26
N GLU A 12 7.43 -0.72 -2.11
CA GLU A 12 7.69 0.44 -1.28
C GLU A 12 7.77 0.06 0.23
N PRO A 13 8.53 -0.98 0.60
CA PRO A 13 8.55 -1.51 1.97
C PRO A 13 8.93 -0.46 3.02
N GLU A 14 9.81 0.49 2.68
CA GLU A 14 10.25 1.58 3.57
C GLU A 14 9.11 2.59 3.82
N LEU A 15 8.31 2.92 2.81
CA LEU A 15 7.16 3.79 2.98
C LEU A 15 6.08 3.14 3.85
N VAL A 16 5.90 1.83 3.71
CA VAL A 16 5.00 1.06 4.56
C VAL A 16 5.48 1.11 6.01
N ALA A 17 6.77 0.96 6.25
CA ALA A 17 7.35 1.10 7.59
C ALA A 17 7.05 2.46 8.22
N LEU A 18 7.37 3.54 7.50
CA LEU A 18 7.14 4.91 7.97
C LEU A 18 5.66 5.16 8.27
N ARG A 19 4.76 4.61 7.44
CA ARG A 19 3.31 4.75 7.64
C ARG A 19 2.84 4.15 8.97
N PHE A 20 3.47 3.05 9.39
CA PHE A 20 3.13 2.30 10.60
C PHE A 20 3.80 2.88 11.84
N ASN A 21 4.83 3.72 11.68
CA ASN A 21 5.41 4.45 12.79
C ASN A 21 4.38 5.49 13.30
N PRO A 22 3.96 5.43 14.58
CA PRO A 22 2.94 6.32 15.09
C PRO A 22 3.41 7.77 15.23
N GLY A 23 4.71 7.97 15.44
CA GLY A 23 5.39 9.26 15.52
C GLY A 23 5.48 10.01 14.19
N ILE A 24 5.14 9.35 13.08
CA ILE A 24 5.20 9.94 11.75
C ILE A 24 3.78 10.24 11.24
N TYR A 25 3.56 11.52 10.94
CA TYR A 25 2.36 11.98 10.24
C TYR A 25 2.59 11.98 8.72
N MET A 26 2.20 10.88 8.07
CA MET A 26 2.49 10.63 6.64
C MET A 26 2.01 11.72 5.67
N PRO A 27 0.80 12.32 5.82
CA PRO A 27 0.39 13.43 4.96
C PRO A 27 1.29 14.67 5.09
N GLY A 28 1.70 15.02 6.31
CA GLY A 28 2.61 16.15 6.55
C GLY A 28 3.99 15.89 5.96
N LEU A 29 4.51 14.67 6.14
CA LEU A 29 5.76 14.23 5.53
C LEU A 29 5.71 14.34 3.99
N ALA A 30 4.61 13.91 3.37
CA ALA A 30 4.41 14.02 1.93
C ALA A 30 4.41 15.47 1.45
N LYS A 31 3.77 16.40 2.18
CA LYS A 31 3.83 17.83 1.84
C LYS A 31 5.26 18.36 1.89
N GLN A 32 5.99 18.07 2.96
CA GLN A 32 7.37 18.55 3.14
C GLN A 32 8.29 18.03 2.03
N ALA A 33 8.17 16.75 1.67
CA ALA A 33 8.94 16.16 0.58
C ALA A 33 8.61 16.79 -0.78
N LEU A 34 7.33 17.03 -1.07
CA LEU A 34 6.90 17.70 -2.30
C LEU A 34 7.41 19.15 -2.35
N GLN A 35 7.30 19.88 -1.24
CA GLN A 35 7.80 21.26 -1.17
C GLN A 35 9.30 21.31 -1.42
N ALA A 36 10.07 20.44 -0.78
CA ALA A 36 11.52 20.37 -0.99
C ALA A 36 11.90 20.01 -2.43
N GLN A 37 11.15 19.10 -3.07
CA GLN A 37 11.32 18.77 -4.48
C GLN A 37 11.07 19.97 -5.40
N ILE A 38 10.11 20.85 -5.07
CA ILE A 38 9.78 22.06 -5.85
C ILE A 38 10.85 23.13 -5.64
N THR A 39 11.28 23.35 -4.39
CA THR A 39 12.26 24.38 -4.05
C THR A 39 13.71 23.95 -4.30
N GLY A 40 13.95 22.69 -4.68
CA GLY A 40 15.29 22.14 -4.90
C GLY A 40 16.11 21.96 -3.62
N HIS A 41 15.46 21.89 -2.46
CA HIS A 41 16.13 21.73 -1.17
C HIS A 41 16.31 20.25 -0.81
N GLU A 42 17.37 19.93 -0.08
CA GLU A 42 17.53 18.59 0.48
C GLU A 42 16.49 18.36 1.58
N PHE A 43 15.74 17.26 1.49
CA PHE A 43 14.82 16.82 2.52
C PHE A 43 15.21 15.46 3.05
N LYS A 44 15.47 15.39 4.36
CA LYS A 44 15.77 14.15 5.07
C LYS A 44 14.68 13.86 6.07
N ILE A 45 14.23 12.61 6.11
CA ILE A 45 13.26 12.15 7.08
C ILE A 45 13.95 12.02 8.43
N LYS A 46 13.51 12.82 9.41
CA LYS A 46 13.94 12.68 10.79
C LYS A 46 13.09 11.63 11.49
N MET A 47 13.70 10.49 11.81
CA MET A 47 13.03 9.44 12.57
C MET A 47 12.90 9.84 14.04
N GLN A 48 11.74 9.57 14.63
CA GLN A 48 11.58 9.59 16.07
C GLN A 48 12.19 8.33 16.65
N LYS A 49 13.09 8.50 17.63
CA LYS A 49 13.61 7.39 18.42
C LYS A 49 12.50 6.93 19.38
N ASP A 50 12.46 5.63 19.67
CA ASP A 50 11.69 5.06 20.78
C ASP A 50 10.15 5.02 20.61
N VAL A 51 9.67 4.84 19.37
CA VAL A 51 8.24 4.59 19.09
C VAL A 51 8.02 3.22 18.47
N ASN A 52 7.14 2.43 19.10
CA ASN A 52 6.72 1.12 18.59
C ASN A 52 5.78 1.26 17.39
N TYR A 53 5.93 0.41 16.39
CA TYR A 53 5.03 0.37 15.23
C TYR A 53 3.60 0.02 15.64
N VAL A 54 2.64 0.64 14.95
CA VAL A 54 1.20 0.42 15.18
C VAL A 54 0.54 0.07 13.86
N GLN A 55 -0.37 -0.92 13.89
CA GLN A 55 -1.14 -1.33 12.73
C GLN A 55 -1.96 -0.15 12.18
N ARG A 56 -1.72 0.19 10.91
CA ARG A 56 -2.36 1.31 10.21
C ARG A 56 -2.76 0.89 8.81
N SER A 57 -3.68 1.65 8.20
CA SER A 57 -4.02 1.46 6.78
C SER A 57 -2.81 1.79 5.90
N LEU A 58 -2.58 0.96 4.88
CA LEU A 58 -1.63 1.21 3.79
C LEU A 58 -2.04 2.39 2.90
N ALA A 59 -3.18 3.02 3.17
CA ALA A 59 -3.57 4.26 2.53
C ALA A 59 -3.49 5.45 3.50
N PHE A 60 -3.20 6.61 2.93
CA PHE A 60 -3.40 7.90 3.58
C PHE A 60 -3.99 8.90 2.58
N TYR A 61 -4.53 10.00 3.10
CA TYR A 61 -5.03 11.10 2.29
C TYR A 61 -4.12 12.31 2.45
N LEU A 62 -3.67 12.85 1.32
CA LEU A 62 -3.02 14.16 1.26
C LEU A 62 -4.10 15.21 0.97
N VAL A 63 -4.29 16.13 1.92
CA VAL A 63 -5.23 17.25 1.77
C VAL A 63 -4.42 18.52 1.52
N LEU A 64 -4.64 19.14 0.37
CA LEU A 64 -3.99 20.37 -0.07
C LEU A 64 -5.00 21.52 -0.05
N ASN A 65 -4.61 22.60 0.63
CA ASN A 65 -5.31 23.88 0.63
C ASN A 65 -4.89 24.68 -0.61
N GLU A 66 -5.84 25.30 -1.31
CA GLU A 66 -5.58 25.95 -2.60
C GLU A 66 -4.69 27.19 -2.50
N GLU A 67 -4.73 27.90 -1.39
CA GLU A 67 -3.92 29.08 -1.16
C GLU A 67 -2.54 28.70 -0.63
N LEU A 68 -2.50 27.89 0.44
CA LEU A 68 -1.26 27.56 1.14
C LEU A 68 -0.39 26.56 0.38
N ASP A 69 -0.98 25.61 -0.35
CA ASP A 69 -0.27 24.56 -1.07
C ASP A 69 -0.27 24.81 -2.60
N ARG A 70 -0.43 26.06 -3.03
CA ARG A 70 -0.59 26.44 -4.45
C ARG A 70 0.53 25.87 -5.34
N GLU A 71 1.78 26.00 -4.91
CA GLU A 71 2.95 25.52 -5.66
C GLU A 71 2.93 24.00 -5.82
N ILE A 72 2.55 23.27 -4.76
CA ILE A 72 2.41 21.81 -4.80
C ILE A 72 1.30 21.42 -5.78
N ILE A 73 0.16 22.09 -5.72
CA ILE A 73 -0.98 21.84 -6.61
C ILE A 73 -0.56 22.08 -8.07
N GLN A 74 0.07 23.22 -8.35
CA GLN A 74 0.60 23.52 -9.69
C GLN A 74 1.60 22.46 -10.14
N CYS A 75 2.58 22.10 -9.31
CA CYS A 75 3.54 21.06 -9.63
C CYS A 75 2.85 19.76 -10.04
N LEU A 76 1.85 19.30 -9.27
CA LEU A 76 1.09 18.08 -9.55
C LEU A 76 0.28 18.15 -10.85
N HIS A 77 -0.27 19.32 -11.21
CA HIS A 77 -1.00 19.50 -12.47
C HIS A 77 -0.10 19.41 -13.71
N HIS A 78 1.17 19.79 -13.60
CA HIS A 78 2.12 19.77 -14.71
C HIS A 78 2.86 18.41 -14.84
N GLN A 79 2.65 17.47 -13.92
CA GLN A 79 3.24 16.14 -14.04
C GLN A 79 2.48 15.28 -15.06
N CYS A 80 3.23 14.56 -15.90
CA CYS A 80 2.66 13.55 -16.79
C CYS A 80 2.21 12.28 -16.06
N ALA A 81 2.79 12.01 -14.87
CA ALA A 81 2.45 10.84 -14.08
C ALA A 81 1.24 11.11 -13.16
N PRO A 82 0.44 10.08 -12.83
CA PRO A 82 -0.63 10.23 -11.84
C PRO A 82 -0.10 10.79 -10.52
N ALA A 83 -0.80 11.78 -9.94
CA ALA A 83 -0.37 12.46 -8.72
C ALA A 83 0.02 11.48 -7.60
N THR A 84 -0.74 10.40 -7.41
CA THR A 84 -0.41 9.35 -6.44
C THR A 84 0.95 8.69 -6.71
N ALA A 85 1.25 8.37 -7.98
CA ALA A 85 2.52 7.76 -8.34
C ALA A 85 3.69 8.73 -8.15
N PHE A 86 3.49 9.99 -8.53
CA PHE A 86 4.47 11.05 -8.32
C PHE A 86 4.80 11.22 -6.83
N ILE A 87 3.79 11.33 -5.96
CA ILE A 87 3.97 11.49 -4.51
C ILE A 87 4.79 10.32 -3.93
N ARG A 88 4.46 9.08 -4.30
CA ARG A 88 5.22 7.91 -3.82
C ARG A 88 6.67 7.96 -4.29
N ASN A 89 6.92 8.27 -5.56
CA ASN A 89 8.27 8.35 -6.09
C ASN A 89 9.10 9.45 -5.41
N THR A 90 8.50 10.61 -5.15
CA THR A 90 9.15 11.70 -4.41
C THR A 90 9.53 11.24 -3.01
N LEU A 91 8.61 10.58 -2.30
CA LEU A 91 8.88 10.07 -0.96
C LEU A 91 9.99 9.00 -0.94
N ILE A 92 10.01 8.07 -1.91
CA ILE A 92 11.08 7.06 -2.04
C ILE A 92 12.44 7.73 -2.22
N ARG A 93 12.53 8.75 -3.09
CA ARG A 93 13.77 9.50 -3.32
C ARG A 93 14.27 10.22 -2.07
N CYS A 94 13.37 10.73 -1.24
CA CYS A 94 13.74 11.35 0.03
C CYS A 94 14.22 10.34 1.09
N ILE A 95 13.90 9.06 0.92
CA ILE A 95 14.23 7.99 1.87
C ILE A 95 15.61 7.38 1.61
N SER A 96 16.08 7.37 0.36
CA SER A 96 17.31 6.65 -0.06
C SER A 96 18.62 7.18 0.54
N GLY A 97 18.59 8.11 1.51
CA GLY A 97 19.77 8.65 2.18
C GLY A 97 20.39 7.74 3.26
N ASN A 98 19.58 6.95 3.98
CA ASN A 98 20.00 5.84 4.87
C ASN A 98 18.73 5.17 5.43
N THR A 99 18.53 3.87 5.16
CA THR A 99 17.32 3.11 5.54
C THR A 99 17.59 1.95 6.49
N ASP A 100 18.84 1.76 6.93
CA ASP A 100 19.28 0.55 7.64
C ASP A 100 18.55 0.36 8.98
N PHE A 101 18.13 1.46 9.61
CA PHE A 101 17.36 1.44 10.86
C PHE A 101 15.87 1.10 10.68
N ILE A 102 15.34 1.12 9.44
CA ILE A 102 13.92 0.77 9.18
C ILE A 102 13.75 -0.75 9.18
N TYR A 103 14.79 -1.47 8.75
CA TYR A 103 14.80 -2.93 8.55
C TYR A 103 15.29 -3.73 9.77
N SER A 104 15.75 -3.07 10.83
CA SER A 104 16.16 -3.74 12.06
C SER A 104 14.98 -4.27 12.88
N ASP A 105 13.74 -3.88 12.56
CA ASP A 105 12.56 -4.29 13.30
C ASP A 105 11.88 -5.53 12.68
N ILE A 106 12.14 -6.68 13.31
CA ILE A 106 11.59 -7.99 12.94
C ILE A 106 10.05 -7.99 13.00
N GLU A 107 9.43 -7.19 13.87
CA GLU A 107 7.97 -7.12 14.01
C GLU A 107 7.33 -6.38 12.83
N LEU A 108 8.03 -5.41 12.24
CA LEU A 108 7.57 -4.76 11.01
C LEU A 108 7.53 -5.74 9.83
N LYS A 109 8.58 -6.57 9.70
CA LYS A 109 8.61 -7.63 8.69
C LYS A 109 7.42 -8.58 8.88
N LYS A 110 7.10 -8.96 10.12
CA LYS A 110 5.95 -9.82 10.44
C LYS A 110 4.59 -9.16 10.18
N LEU A 111 4.38 -7.92 10.62
CA LEU A 111 3.11 -7.19 10.45
C LEU A 111 2.79 -6.92 8.97
N ALA A 112 3.80 -6.59 8.17
CA ALA A 112 3.63 -6.38 6.74
C ALA A 112 3.33 -7.69 5.98
N LEU A 113 3.97 -8.80 6.36
CA LEU A 113 3.71 -10.13 5.79
C LEU A 113 2.33 -10.68 6.23
N ASN A 114 1.86 -10.35 7.43
CA ASN A 114 0.54 -10.77 7.92
C ASN A 114 -0.60 -10.02 7.21
N GLN A 115 -0.41 -8.77 6.78
CA GLN A 115 -1.38 -8.09 5.91
C GLN A 115 -1.43 -8.70 4.50
N HIS A 116 -0.34 -9.29 4.00
CA HIS A 116 -0.41 -10.11 2.79
C HIS A 116 -1.30 -11.34 2.96
N ARG A 117 -1.29 -11.99 4.12
CA ARG A 117 -2.20 -13.11 4.43
C ARG A 117 -3.66 -12.70 4.65
N ALA A 118 -3.94 -11.44 5.00
CA ALA A 118 -5.32 -10.96 5.13
C ALA A 118 -5.90 -10.47 3.78
N ILE A 119 -5.06 -10.02 2.85
CA ILE A 119 -5.46 -9.63 1.48
C ILE A 119 -5.47 -10.86 0.56
N VAL A 120 -4.60 -11.84 0.82
CA VAL A 120 -4.71 -13.21 0.32
C VAL A 120 -5.57 -13.98 1.33
N ALA A 121 -6.87 -13.67 1.36
CA ALA A 121 -7.83 -14.72 1.72
C ALA A 121 -7.45 -15.96 0.88
N PRO A 122 -7.54 -17.17 1.45
CA PRO A 122 -7.06 -18.36 0.79
C PRO A 122 -7.65 -18.42 -0.62
N ASN A 123 -6.84 -18.87 -1.59
CA ASN A 123 -7.40 -19.49 -2.78
C ASN A 123 -8.39 -20.53 -2.25
N ASP A 124 -9.66 -20.17 -2.25
CA ASP A 124 -10.76 -21.09 -2.11
C ASP A 124 -10.75 -21.89 -3.41
N ASN A 125 -9.90 -22.92 -3.46
CA ASN A 125 -10.03 -24.03 -4.39
C ASN A 125 -11.32 -24.85 -4.09
N SER A 126 -12.25 -24.30 -3.31
CA SER A 126 -13.59 -24.83 -3.07
C SER A 126 -14.56 -24.47 -4.21
N TYR A 127 -14.29 -23.47 -5.05
CA TYR A 127 -15.13 -23.17 -6.21
C TYR A 127 -14.79 -24.01 -7.45
N GLU A 128 -13.50 -24.30 -7.72
CA GLU A 128 -13.12 -25.13 -8.87
C GLU A 128 -13.46 -26.62 -8.67
N ASN A 129 -13.49 -27.12 -7.43
CA ASN A 129 -13.94 -28.49 -7.16
C ASN A 129 -15.47 -28.63 -7.14
N ASN A 130 -16.22 -27.57 -6.81
CA ASN A 130 -17.69 -27.62 -6.86
C ASN A 130 -18.24 -27.50 -8.27
N MET A 131 -17.66 -26.69 -9.15
CA MET A 131 -18.14 -26.62 -10.54
C MET A 131 -17.87 -27.89 -11.34
N LYS A 132 -16.74 -28.58 -11.09
CA LYS A 132 -16.47 -29.89 -11.71
C LYS A 132 -17.46 -30.96 -11.22
N SER A 133 -17.80 -30.93 -9.93
CA SER A 133 -18.80 -31.84 -9.34
C SER A 133 -20.22 -31.58 -9.86
N GLU A 134 -20.61 -30.33 -10.11
CA GLU A 134 -21.94 -29.99 -10.63
C GLU A 134 -22.06 -30.27 -12.14
N GLU A 135 -21.03 -30.00 -12.93
CA GLU A 135 -21.02 -30.38 -14.36
C GLU A 135 -20.99 -31.91 -14.55
N ASP A 136 -20.22 -32.65 -13.75
CA ASP A 136 -20.21 -34.12 -13.80
C ASP A 136 -21.55 -34.72 -13.32
N ALA A 137 -22.20 -34.11 -12.31
CA ALA A 137 -23.53 -34.53 -11.86
C ALA A 137 -24.63 -34.23 -12.89
N LEU A 138 -24.58 -33.06 -13.55
CA LEU A 138 -25.51 -32.70 -14.62
C LEU A 138 -25.31 -33.58 -15.87
N LEU A 139 -24.07 -33.95 -16.20
CA LEU A 139 -23.76 -34.85 -17.31
C LEU A 139 -24.21 -36.29 -17.00
N ALA A 140 -24.04 -36.79 -15.77
CA ALA A 140 -24.51 -38.12 -15.36
C ALA A 140 -26.05 -38.24 -15.40
N VAL A 141 -26.77 -37.17 -15.02
CA VAL A 141 -28.23 -37.08 -15.12
C VAL A 141 -28.67 -37.01 -16.58
N ALA A 142 -27.98 -36.25 -17.43
CA ALA A 142 -28.29 -36.15 -18.87
C ALA A 142 -28.00 -37.45 -19.64
N LEU A 143 -27.03 -38.25 -19.20
CA LEU A 143 -26.68 -39.56 -19.77
C LEU A 143 -27.50 -40.73 -19.21
N GLY A 144 -28.46 -40.48 -18.30
CA GLY A 144 -29.41 -41.49 -17.82
C GLY A 144 -28.79 -42.59 -16.95
N LEU A 145 -27.63 -42.36 -16.35
CA LEU A 145 -27.02 -43.33 -15.43
C LEU A 145 -27.71 -43.21 -14.05
N LYS A 146 -28.83 -43.92 -13.90
CA LYS A 146 -29.44 -44.16 -12.58
C LYS A 146 -28.42 -44.82 -11.66
N GLY A 147 -28.18 -44.19 -10.52
CA GLY A 147 -27.37 -44.72 -9.43
C GLY A 147 -27.82 -46.12 -9.00
N GLY A 148 -26.84 -46.98 -8.77
CA GLY A 148 -26.99 -48.12 -7.88
C GLY A 148 -26.72 -47.66 -6.46
N MET A 149 -27.78 -47.36 -5.72
CA MET A 149 -27.78 -47.51 -4.27
C MET A 149 -27.83 -49.01 -3.97
N ASP A 150 -27.08 -49.44 -2.95
CA ASP A 150 -27.55 -50.56 -2.12
C ASP A 150 -28.85 -50.16 -1.41
#